data_AF-A0A0A0DM56-F1
#
_entry.id   AF-A0A0A0DM56-F1
#
_cell.length_a   1.000
_cell.length_b   1.000
_cell.length_c   1.000
_cell.angle_alpha   90.00
_cell.angle_beta   90.00
_cell.angle_gamma   90.00
#
_symmetry.space_group_name_H-M   'P 1'
#
loop_
_entity.id
_entity.type
_entity.pdbx_description
1 polymer ?
#
loop_
_entity_poly.entity_id
_entity_poly.type
_entity_poly.pdbx_seq_one_letter_code
_entity_poly.pdbx_strand_id
1 'polypeptide(L)'
;MAFCGAWFALVRQANADMAPISRADTRASFERSVAWMKAHESTVLGDGNSALWWMVKAAADRTQDPYLTDLVSRSINLIYAGNKASSPWRKLVDPQAVIVPNDLLVDELVAYQRFYYYAATCRVVEADQGGPGSQQFLERNQCRPLWRKVFLADTVCSTHQLYGIRMARQSGCQLEAGVSRLEEELLGDIEWQLRIDPVFQDGYVQRVLAMQWVGGASRVKPAWIRQVLAAQRADGGWSGDRLLIGVPDWLQPSSFRRLMSALMPGRFAQGTQESAFHATAQGLLLMALASTAPDAVVSSVSDR
;
A
#
# COMPACT_ATOMS: atom_id res chain seq x y z
N MET A 1 18.03 5.38 28.85
CA MET A 1 18.43 3.96 28.72
C MET A 1 17.24 3.00 28.60
N ALA A 2 16.22 3.05 29.48
CA ALA A 2 15.07 2.14 29.43
C ALA A 2 14.29 2.14 28.08
N PHE A 3 14.09 3.32 27.47
CA PHE A 3 13.40 3.44 26.18
C PHE A 3 14.14 2.72 25.04
N CYS A 4 15.48 2.83 24.99
CA CYS A 4 16.28 2.14 23.97
C CYS A 4 16.21 0.62 24.13
N GLY A 5 16.19 0.12 25.37
CA GLY A 5 16.04 -1.31 25.66
C GLY A 5 14.67 -1.85 25.22
N ALA A 6 13.59 -1.13 25.54
CA ALA A 6 12.25 -1.50 25.11
C ALA A 6 12.11 -1.48 23.57
N TRP A 7 12.59 -0.44 22.90
CA TRP A 7 12.58 -0.35 21.45
C TRP A 7 13.33 -1.51 20.79
N PHE A 8 14.54 -1.83 21.29
CA PHE A 8 15.33 -2.96 20.81
C PHE A 8 14.60 -4.30 20.98
N ALA A 9 13.95 -4.51 22.13
CA ALA A 9 13.14 -5.71 22.37
C ALA A 9 11.98 -5.83 21.37
N LEU A 10 11.26 -4.73 21.11
CA LEU A 10 10.17 -4.69 20.14
C LEU A 10 10.67 -4.96 18.71
N VAL A 11 11.77 -4.33 18.31
CA VAL A 11 12.42 -4.54 17.01
C VAL A 11 12.84 -6.01 16.83
N ARG A 12 13.48 -6.59 17.85
CA ARG A 12 13.88 -8.01 17.85
C ARG A 12 12.65 -8.92 17.69
N GLN A 13 11.57 -8.63 18.41
CA GLN A 13 10.33 -9.41 18.34
C GLN A 13 9.67 -9.30 16.95
N ALA A 14 9.59 -8.08 16.39
CA ALA A 14 9.01 -7.83 15.07
C ALA A 14 9.79 -8.53 13.93
N ASN A 15 11.06 -8.84 14.16
CA ASN A 15 11.97 -9.46 13.20
C ASN A 15 12.39 -10.87 13.60
N ALA A 16 11.71 -11.52 14.55
CA ALA A 16 12.02 -12.87 14.97
C ALA A 16 11.97 -13.85 13.78
N ASP A 17 12.84 -14.86 13.80
CA ASP A 17 12.78 -15.92 12.80
C ASP A 17 11.59 -16.83 13.13
N MET A 18 10.73 -17.04 12.13
CA MET A 18 9.49 -17.79 12.28
C MET A 18 9.31 -18.73 11.09
N ALA A 19 8.62 -19.84 11.33
CA ALA A 19 8.21 -20.72 10.25
C ALA A 19 7.35 -19.94 9.21
N PRO A 20 7.49 -20.26 7.91
CA PRO A 20 6.63 -19.73 6.86
C PRO A 20 5.14 -19.89 7.21
N ILE A 21 4.34 -18.90 6.83
CA ILE A 21 2.88 -18.96 6.97
C ILE A 21 2.34 -19.96 5.95
N SER A 22 1.37 -20.78 6.36
CA SER A 22 0.74 -21.72 5.44
C SER A 22 -0.09 -20.97 4.40
N ARG A 23 -0.15 -21.50 3.17
CA ARG A 23 -1.04 -20.94 2.12
C ARG A 23 -2.51 -21.00 2.51
N ALA A 24 -2.90 -21.97 3.35
CA ALA A 24 -4.25 -22.07 3.86
C ALA A 24 -4.61 -20.88 4.78
N ASP A 25 -3.68 -20.46 5.65
CA ASP A 25 -3.90 -19.32 6.54
C ASP A 25 -4.03 -18.00 5.77
N THR A 26 -3.15 -17.76 4.79
CA THR A 26 -3.22 -16.57 3.94
C THR A 26 -4.46 -16.58 3.06
N ARG A 27 -4.88 -17.76 2.55
CA ARG A 27 -6.12 -17.90 1.80
C ARG A 27 -7.36 -17.61 2.65
N ALA A 28 -7.42 -18.16 3.86
CA ALA A 28 -8.53 -17.90 4.78
C ALA A 28 -8.62 -16.41 5.15
N SER A 29 -7.47 -15.73 5.32
CA SER A 29 -7.43 -14.28 5.55
C SER A 29 -7.91 -13.48 4.34
N PHE A 30 -7.51 -13.86 3.13
CA PHE A 30 -8.02 -13.28 1.88
C PHE A 30 -9.55 -13.40 1.80
N GLU A 31 -10.10 -14.58 2.05
CA GLU A 31 -11.55 -14.83 1.98
C GLU A 31 -12.34 -14.00 3.00
N ARG A 32 -11.82 -13.84 4.22
CA ARG A 32 -12.41 -12.91 5.20
C ARG A 32 -12.37 -11.46 4.72
N SER A 33 -11.30 -11.05 4.04
CA SER A 33 -11.21 -9.70 3.48
C SER A 33 -12.20 -9.48 2.33
N VAL A 34 -12.42 -10.49 1.48
CA VAL A 34 -13.49 -10.45 0.47
C VAL A 34 -14.86 -10.34 1.13
N ALA A 35 -15.12 -11.09 2.21
CA ALA A 35 -16.36 -10.98 2.98
C ALA A 35 -16.54 -9.59 3.60
N TRP A 36 -15.45 -8.98 4.08
CA TRP A 36 -15.45 -7.60 4.56
C TRP A 36 -15.84 -6.61 3.46
N MET A 37 -15.25 -6.73 2.26
CA MET A 37 -15.58 -5.88 1.10
C MET A 37 -17.07 -5.97 0.75
N LYS A 38 -17.65 -7.18 0.77
CA LYS A 38 -19.10 -7.39 0.56
C LYS A 38 -19.96 -6.67 1.60
N ALA A 39 -19.58 -6.79 2.87
CA ALA A 39 -20.32 -6.19 3.98
C ALA A 39 -20.24 -4.64 3.98
N HIS A 40 -19.19 -4.07 3.40
CA HIS A 40 -18.93 -2.63 3.37
C HIS A 40 -18.98 -2.03 1.96
N GLU A 41 -19.63 -2.73 1.03
CA GLU A 41 -19.57 -2.43 -0.40
C GLU A 41 -19.99 -0.99 -0.74
N SER A 42 -21.03 -0.47 -0.10
CA SER A 42 -21.51 0.90 -0.32
C SER A 42 -20.45 1.94 0.01
N THR A 43 -19.70 1.73 1.09
CA THR A 43 -18.62 2.64 1.52
C THR A 43 -17.42 2.48 0.60
N VAL A 44 -17.07 1.23 0.26
CA VAL A 44 -15.95 0.91 -0.63
C VAL A 44 -16.15 1.55 -2.02
N LEU A 45 -17.33 1.38 -2.63
CA LEU A 45 -17.66 1.95 -3.94
C LEU A 45 -17.63 3.49 -3.96
N GLY A 46 -17.83 4.14 -2.81
CA GLY A 46 -17.76 5.60 -2.69
C GLY A 46 -16.34 6.17 -2.67
N ASP A 47 -15.31 5.34 -2.53
CA ASP A 47 -13.92 5.80 -2.41
C ASP A 47 -13.28 6.02 -3.79
N GLY A 48 -12.81 7.25 -4.05
CA GLY A 48 -12.22 7.66 -5.32
C GLY A 48 -10.73 7.37 -5.48
N ASN A 49 -10.08 6.68 -4.52
CA ASN A 49 -8.64 6.45 -4.57
C ASN A 49 -8.27 5.36 -5.59
N SER A 50 -7.76 5.79 -6.74
CA SER A 50 -7.36 4.92 -7.85
C SER A 50 -6.25 3.93 -7.50
N ALA A 51 -5.33 4.28 -6.60
CA ALA A 51 -4.27 3.38 -6.17
C ALA A 51 -4.83 2.19 -5.35
N LEU A 52 -5.84 2.42 -4.51
CA LEU A 52 -6.51 1.34 -3.78
C LEU A 52 -7.30 0.43 -4.74
N TRP A 53 -8.03 1.01 -5.68
CA TRP A 53 -8.76 0.25 -6.70
C TRP A 53 -7.83 -0.57 -7.61
N TRP A 54 -6.64 -0.04 -7.91
CA TRP A 54 -5.60 -0.81 -8.58
C TRP A 54 -5.17 -2.03 -7.77
N MET A 55 -5.03 -1.90 -6.44
CA MET A 55 -4.72 -3.04 -5.57
C MET A 55 -5.85 -4.08 -5.54
N VAL A 56 -7.12 -3.65 -5.47
CA VAL A 56 -8.28 -4.56 -5.53
C VAL A 56 -8.32 -5.28 -6.87
N LYS A 57 -8.08 -4.57 -7.98
CA LYS A 57 -7.99 -5.19 -9.31
C LYS A 57 -6.85 -6.21 -9.38
N ALA A 58 -5.66 -5.86 -8.91
CA ALA A 58 -4.53 -6.78 -8.89
C ALA A 58 -4.85 -8.04 -8.07
N ALA A 59 -5.60 -7.91 -6.97
CA ALA A 59 -6.04 -9.05 -6.17
C ALA A 59 -7.07 -9.91 -6.93
N ALA A 60 -8.01 -9.27 -7.62
CA ALA A 60 -9.00 -9.92 -8.48
C ALA A 60 -8.32 -10.72 -9.61
N ASP A 61 -7.42 -10.08 -10.36
CA ASP A 61 -6.66 -10.71 -11.45
C ASP A 61 -5.83 -11.90 -10.92
N ARG A 62 -5.22 -11.73 -9.74
CA ARG A 62 -4.36 -12.76 -9.14
C ARG A 62 -5.13 -14.00 -8.69
N THR A 63 -6.34 -13.81 -8.17
CA THR A 63 -7.14 -14.89 -7.55
C THR A 63 -8.27 -15.39 -8.43
N GLN A 64 -8.56 -14.69 -9.53
CA GLN A 64 -9.72 -14.91 -10.39
C GLN A 64 -11.04 -14.89 -9.58
N ASP A 65 -11.11 -14.05 -8.54
CA ASP A 65 -12.32 -13.91 -7.72
C ASP A 65 -13.38 -13.09 -8.47
N PRO A 66 -14.53 -13.70 -8.84
CA PRO A 66 -15.52 -13.04 -9.69
C PRO A 66 -16.21 -11.87 -9.01
N TYR A 67 -16.32 -11.87 -7.69
CA TYR A 67 -16.91 -10.77 -6.95
C TYR A 67 -16.00 -9.53 -7.00
N LEU A 68 -14.69 -9.70 -6.80
CA LEU A 68 -13.75 -8.58 -6.89
C LEU A 68 -13.66 -8.01 -8.30
N THR A 69 -13.69 -8.86 -9.33
CA THR A 69 -13.75 -8.42 -10.74
C THR A 69 -14.98 -7.56 -11.03
N ASP A 70 -16.15 -8.00 -10.57
CA ASP A 70 -17.40 -7.23 -10.68
C ASP A 70 -17.34 -5.93 -9.88
N LEU A 71 -16.84 -5.97 -8.64
CA LEU A 71 -16.71 -4.81 -7.76
C LEU A 71 -15.84 -3.70 -8.39
N VAL A 72 -14.71 -4.07 -8.99
CA VAL A 72 -13.83 -3.14 -9.73
C VAL A 72 -14.53 -2.55 -10.95
N SER A 73 -15.28 -3.37 -11.69
CA SER A 73 -16.03 -2.89 -12.86
C SER A 73 -17.10 -1.86 -12.46
N ARG A 74 -17.81 -2.13 -11.37
CA ARG A 74 -18.81 -1.20 -10.81
C ARG A 74 -18.18 0.08 -10.29
N SER A 75 -17.02 0.02 -9.62
CA SER A 75 -16.33 1.21 -9.16
C SER A 75 -15.84 2.09 -10.30
N ILE A 76 -15.32 1.50 -11.39
CA ILE A 76 -14.94 2.24 -12.59
C ILE A 76 -16.15 2.98 -13.16
N ASN A 77 -17.27 2.28 -13.34
CA ASN A 77 -18.50 2.85 -13.88
C ASN A 77 -19.08 3.95 -12.99
N LEU A 78 -18.92 3.87 -11.67
CA LEU A 78 -19.42 4.87 -10.73
C LEU A 78 -18.50 6.10 -10.65
N ILE A 79 -17.20 5.89 -10.44
CA ILE A 79 -16.21 6.95 -10.16
C ILE A 79 -15.86 7.72 -11.44
N TYR A 80 -15.76 7.01 -12.58
CA TYR A 80 -15.32 7.57 -13.85
C TYR A 80 -16.46 7.73 -14.86
N ALA A 81 -17.70 7.94 -14.40
CA ALA A 81 -18.81 8.32 -15.26
C ALA A 81 -18.65 9.75 -15.82
N GLY A 82 -19.31 10.03 -16.96
CA GLY A 82 -19.45 11.38 -17.50
C GLY A 82 -18.11 12.06 -17.78
N ASN A 83 -17.91 13.27 -17.23
CA ASN A 83 -16.70 14.07 -17.44
C ASN A 83 -15.43 13.46 -16.83
N LYS A 84 -15.55 12.46 -15.96
CA LYS A 84 -14.39 11.74 -15.37
C LYS A 84 -13.97 10.52 -16.21
N ALA A 85 -14.69 10.18 -17.28
CA ALA A 85 -14.40 8.99 -18.10
C ALA A 85 -13.00 9.01 -18.72
N SER A 86 -12.47 10.19 -19.00
CA SER A 86 -11.13 10.43 -19.56
C SER A 86 -10.09 10.83 -18.50
N SER A 87 -10.41 10.68 -17.21
CA SER A 87 -9.50 11.03 -16.12
C SER A 87 -8.22 10.17 -16.19
N PRO A 88 -7.02 10.78 -16.06
CA PRO A 88 -5.77 10.04 -15.96
C PRO A 88 -5.79 8.95 -14.88
N TRP A 89 -6.43 9.21 -13.74
CA TRP A 89 -6.50 8.28 -12.62
C TRP A 89 -7.21 6.97 -12.97
N ARG A 90 -8.14 6.98 -13.94
CA ARG A 90 -8.79 5.77 -14.45
C ARG A 90 -7.76 4.80 -15.02
N LYS A 91 -6.73 5.30 -15.71
CA LYS A 91 -5.73 4.46 -16.39
C LYS A 91 -4.90 3.60 -15.44
N LEU A 92 -4.79 3.99 -14.17
CA LEU A 92 -4.17 3.17 -13.14
C LEU A 92 -4.96 1.89 -12.84
N VAL A 93 -6.29 1.94 -12.96
CA VAL A 93 -7.19 0.80 -12.72
C VAL A 93 -7.55 0.09 -14.03
N ASP A 94 -7.78 0.84 -15.11
CA ASP A 94 -8.12 0.36 -16.45
C ASP A 94 -7.04 0.80 -17.44
N PRO A 95 -5.97 0.01 -17.65
CA PRO A 95 -4.85 0.39 -18.52
C PRO A 95 -5.23 0.69 -19.97
N GLN A 96 -6.40 0.21 -20.41
CA GLN A 96 -6.92 0.42 -21.77
C GLN A 96 -7.79 1.69 -21.87
N ALA A 97 -8.03 2.38 -20.75
CA ALA A 97 -8.82 3.60 -20.74
C ALA A 97 -8.19 4.68 -21.63
N VAL A 98 -9.01 5.27 -22.49
CA VAL A 98 -8.64 6.48 -23.24
C VAL A 98 -8.63 7.65 -22.26
N ILE A 99 -7.48 8.29 -22.11
CA ILE A 99 -7.31 9.46 -21.26
C ILE A 99 -7.16 10.73 -22.10
N VAL A 100 -7.67 11.83 -21.58
CA VAL A 100 -7.40 13.18 -22.09
C VAL A 100 -6.62 13.89 -21.01
N PRO A 101 -5.29 14.04 -21.16
CA PRO A 101 -4.49 14.76 -20.19
C PRO A 101 -5.00 16.19 -20.04
N ASN A 102 -5.11 16.64 -18.80
CA ASN A 102 -5.58 17.99 -18.46
C ASN A 102 -4.49 18.65 -17.63
N ASP A 103 -3.75 19.56 -18.26
CA ASP A 103 -2.60 20.21 -17.63
C ASP A 103 -3.01 21.10 -16.43
N LEU A 104 -4.27 21.56 -16.37
CA LEU A 104 -4.81 22.28 -15.21
C LEU A 104 -4.87 21.42 -13.94
N LEU A 105 -4.94 20.09 -14.08
CA LEU A 105 -4.92 19.21 -12.91
C LEU A 105 -3.55 19.19 -12.23
N VAL A 106 -2.47 19.49 -12.96
CA VAL A 106 -1.10 19.28 -12.50
C VAL A 106 -0.69 20.28 -11.41
N ASP A 107 -1.21 21.50 -11.49
CA ASP A 107 -0.89 22.60 -10.56
C ASP A 107 -1.32 22.31 -9.11
N GLU A 108 -2.39 21.52 -8.94
CA GLU A 108 -2.94 21.18 -7.62
C GLU A 108 -2.35 19.88 -7.03
N LEU A 109 -1.51 19.16 -7.79
CA LEU A 109 -0.96 17.88 -7.34
C LEU A 109 0.17 18.07 -6.34
N VAL A 110 0.07 17.38 -5.21
CA VAL A 110 1.22 17.23 -4.31
C VAL A 110 2.30 16.35 -4.95
N ALA A 111 3.53 16.42 -4.44
CA ALA A 111 4.70 15.80 -5.04
C ALA A 111 4.51 14.34 -5.52
N TYR A 112 3.99 13.43 -4.67
CA TYR A 112 3.80 12.03 -5.07
C TYR A 112 2.70 11.85 -6.13
N GLN A 113 1.66 12.71 -6.11
CA GLN A 113 0.58 12.66 -7.09
C GLN A 113 1.08 13.08 -8.48
N ARG A 114 2.04 14.00 -8.57
CA ARG A 114 2.70 14.33 -9.84
C ARG A 114 3.40 13.12 -10.45
N PHE A 115 4.02 12.29 -9.61
CA PHE A 115 4.62 11.06 -10.08
C PHE A 115 3.58 10.03 -10.51
N TYR A 116 2.47 9.89 -9.79
CA TYR A 116 1.38 8.99 -10.23
C TYR A 116 0.67 9.49 -11.48
N TYR A 117 0.59 10.81 -11.68
CA TYR A 117 0.11 11.40 -12.93
C TYR A 117 1.01 11.02 -14.10
N TYR A 118 2.34 11.13 -13.94
CA TYR A 118 3.28 10.59 -14.92
C TYR A 118 3.07 9.09 -15.12
N ALA A 119 2.93 8.31 -14.05
CA ALA A 119 2.71 6.87 -14.14
C ALA A 119 1.43 6.49 -14.89
N ALA A 120 0.40 7.34 -14.85
CA ALA A 120 -0.85 7.15 -15.58
C ALA A 120 -0.78 7.62 -17.04
N THR A 121 -0.04 8.70 -17.32
CA THR A 121 -0.10 9.42 -18.60
C THR A 121 1.15 9.31 -19.46
N CYS A 122 2.26 8.85 -18.88
CA CYS A 122 3.62 8.93 -19.40
C CYS A 122 4.06 10.35 -19.78
N ARG A 123 3.38 11.39 -19.27
CA ARG A 123 3.75 12.79 -19.46
C ARG A 123 4.53 13.30 -18.28
N VAL A 124 5.67 13.93 -18.58
CA VAL A 124 6.50 14.57 -17.57
C VAL A 124 5.75 15.75 -16.96
N VAL A 125 5.77 15.81 -15.63
CA VAL A 125 5.38 17.00 -14.87
C VAL A 125 6.67 17.70 -14.47
N GLU A 126 6.84 18.94 -14.94
CA GLU A 126 8.01 19.74 -14.60
C GLU A 126 8.02 20.14 -13.12
N ALA A 127 9.20 20.44 -12.58
CA ALA A 127 9.32 21.00 -11.24
C ALA A 127 8.85 22.45 -11.22
N ASP A 128 8.25 22.88 -10.11
CA ASP A 128 7.74 24.24 -9.92
C ASP A 128 7.79 24.65 -8.43
N GLN A 129 7.07 25.71 -8.07
CA GLN A 129 6.98 26.18 -6.69
C GLN A 129 6.20 25.22 -5.75
N GLY A 130 5.35 24.36 -6.31
CA GLY A 130 4.58 23.35 -5.58
C GLY A 130 5.37 22.07 -5.27
N GLY A 131 6.52 21.85 -5.90
CA GLY A 131 7.42 20.77 -5.54
C GLY A 131 8.21 20.14 -6.69
N PRO A 132 8.81 18.95 -6.44
CA PRO A 132 9.59 18.25 -7.45
C PRO A 132 8.71 17.82 -8.63
N GLY A 133 9.32 17.79 -9.82
CA GLY A 133 8.71 17.22 -11.02
C GLY A 133 8.69 15.69 -10.97
N SER A 134 7.97 15.05 -11.90
CA SER A 134 7.82 13.60 -11.94
C SER A 134 9.15 12.87 -12.21
N GLN A 135 10.05 13.46 -13.01
CA GLN A 135 11.36 12.86 -13.34
C GLN A 135 12.27 12.68 -12.12
N GLN A 136 12.13 13.55 -11.12
CA GLN A 136 12.92 13.45 -9.90
C GLN A 136 12.69 12.12 -9.17
N PHE A 137 11.49 11.54 -9.29
CA PHE A 137 11.14 10.22 -8.74
C PHE A 137 11.69 9.04 -9.56
N LEU A 138 12.28 9.27 -10.73
CA LEU A 138 12.89 8.22 -11.58
C LEU A 138 14.41 8.29 -11.58
N GLU A 139 14.97 9.49 -11.50
CA GLU A 139 16.43 9.69 -11.58
C GLU A 139 17.15 9.43 -10.25
N ARG A 140 16.44 9.60 -9.12
CA ARG A 140 17.04 9.57 -7.79
C ARG A 140 16.09 8.97 -6.77
N ASN A 141 16.65 8.44 -5.68
CA ASN A 141 15.87 8.09 -4.50
C ASN A 141 15.50 9.37 -3.72
N GLN A 142 14.32 9.92 -4.02
CA GLN A 142 13.80 11.17 -3.43
C GLN A 142 13.51 11.07 -1.93
N CYS A 143 13.43 9.83 -1.43
CA CYS A 143 13.18 9.52 -0.05
C CYS A 143 14.45 9.52 0.81
N ARG A 144 15.62 9.84 0.22
CA ARG A 144 16.89 9.97 0.95
C ARG A 144 17.25 11.43 1.29
N PRO A 145 17.91 11.67 2.44
CA PRO A 145 18.24 10.69 3.48
C PRO A 145 17.00 10.27 4.29
N LEU A 146 16.88 8.97 4.61
CA LEU A 146 15.70 8.38 5.24
C LEU A 146 15.29 9.05 6.55
N TRP A 147 16.27 9.44 7.38
CA TRP A 147 15.98 10.07 8.66
C TRP A 147 15.17 11.36 8.53
N ARG A 148 15.42 12.15 7.49
CA ARG A 148 14.73 13.44 7.29
C ARG A 148 13.46 13.29 6.48
N LYS A 149 13.51 12.49 5.40
CA LYS A 149 12.41 12.41 4.43
C LYS A 149 11.38 11.36 4.79
N VAL A 150 11.77 10.29 5.47
CA VAL A 150 10.87 9.19 5.84
C VAL A 150 10.41 9.31 7.29
N PHE A 151 11.33 9.33 8.26
CA PHE A 151 10.91 9.32 9.68
C PHE A 151 10.34 10.64 10.19
N LEU A 152 10.75 11.77 9.61
CA LEU A 152 10.31 13.09 10.05
C LEU A 152 9.26 13.74 9.12
N ALA A 153 9.00 13.16 7.95
CA ALA A 153 8.09 13.75 6.97
C ALA A 153 7.09 12.74 6.41
N ASP A 154 7.50 11.86 5.50
CA ASP A 154 6.61 10.91 4.84
C ASP A 154 7.07 9.47 5.05
N THR A 155 6.46 8.80 6.02
CA THR A 155 6.80 7.42 6.41
C THR A 155 6.57 6.39 5.31
N VAL A 156 5.87 6.74 4.21
CA VAL A 156 5.57 5.83 3.09
C VAL A 156 6.21 6.28 1.77
N CYS A 157 7.06 7.31 1.78
CA CYS A 157 7.72 7.86 0.59
C CYS A 157 8.33 6.77 -0.31
N SER A 158 9.19 5.89 0.24
CA SER A 158 9.87 4.86 -0.56
C SER A 158 8.87 3.89 -1.20
N THR A 159 7.77 3.61 -0.49
CA THR A 159 6.73 2.70 -0.98
C THR A 159 5.91 3.35 -2.08
N HIS A 160 5.53 4.63 -1.93
CA HIS A 160 4.87 5.40 -2.98
C HIS A 160 5.74 5.51 -4.23
N GLN A 161 7.04 5.80 -4.08
CA GLN A 161 7.96 5.85 -5.22
C GLN A 161 8.05 4.49 -5.91
N LEU A 162 8.12 3.39 -5.17
CA LEU A 162 8.16 2.06 -5.75
C LEU A 162 6.85 1.69 -6.48
N TYR A 163 5.69 2.03 -5.91
CA TYR A 163 4.41 1.81 -6.58
C TYR A 163 4.23 2.66 -7.84
N GLY A 164 4.69 3.92 -7.82
CA GLY A 164 4.64 4.77 -9.01
C GLY A 164 5.46 4.22 -10.17
N ILE A 165 6.64 3.65 -9.90
CA ILE A 165 7.45 2.95 -10.92
C ILE A 165 6.67 1.77 -11.51
N ARG A 166 6.07 0.93 -10.65
CA ARG A 166 5.28 -0.23 -11.09
C ARG A 166 4.07 0.20 -11.92
N MET A 167 3.34 1.23 -11.49
CA MET A 167 2.23 1.81 -12.24
C MET A 167 2.68 2.35 -13.61
N ALA A 168 3.83 3.02 -13.67
CA ALA A 168 4.37 3.55 -14.92
C ALA A 168 4.67 2.43 -15.93
N ARG A 169 5.25 1.32 -15.47
CA ARG A 169 5.45 0.12 -16.32
C ARG A 169 4.13 -0.46 -16.81
N GLN A 170 3.15 -0.59 -15.94
CA GLN A 170 1.83 -1.10 -16.32
C GLN A 170 1.13 -0.23 -17.37
N SER A 171 1.32 1.09 -17.29
CA SER A 171 0.79 2.04 -18.27
C SER A 171 1.60 2.08 -19.58
N GLY A 172 2.69 1.31 -19.69
CA GLY A 172 3.55 1.27 -20.89
C GLY A 172 4.51 2.46 -21.00
N CYS A 173 4.81 3.15 -19.90
CA CYS A 173 5.78 4.23 -19.94
C CYS A 173 7.20 3.70 -20.16
N GLN A 174 7.96 4.42 -20.99
CA GLN A 174 9.37 4.12 -21.24
C GLN A 174 10.19 4.58 -20.05
N LEU A 175 10.71 3.61 -19.29
CA LEU A 175 11.54 3.86 -18.12
C LEU A 175 13.00 3.59 -18.46
N GLU A 176 13.90 4.46 -18.01
CA GLU A 176 15.33 4.32 -18.26
C GLU A 176 15.93 3.10 -17.56
N ALA A 177 17.05 2.59 -18.07
CA ALA A 177 17.76 1.44 -17.49
C ALA A 177 18.16 1.64 -16.01
N GLY A 178 18.36 2.90 -15.58
CA GLY A 178 18.67 3.24 -14.19
C GLY A 178 17.55 2.92 -13.20
N VAL A 179 16.30 2.81 -13.66
CA VAL A 179 15.13 2.61 -12.79
C VAL A 179 15.17 1.26 -12.06
N SER A 180 15.70 0.20 -12.68
CA SER A 180 15.84 -1.10 -12.01
C SER A 180 16.76 -1.05 -10.79
N ARG A 181 17.83 -0.25 -10.87
CA ARG A 181 18.71 0.00 -9.71
C ARG A 181 17.97 0.78 -8.63
N LEU A 182 17.21 1.82 -9.01
CA LEU A 182 16.41 2.60 -8.08
C LEU A 182 15.39 1.73 -7.34
N GLU A 183 14.72 0.80 -8.02
CA GLU A 183 13.80 -0.14 -7.36
C GLU A 183 14.49 -1.01 -6.31
N GLU A 184 15.68 -1.53 -6.59
CA GLU A 184 16.46 -2.29 -5.62
C GLU A 184 16.86 -1.43 -4.40
N GLU A 185 17.25 -0.18 -4.64
CA GLU A 185 17.55 0.77 -3.56
C GLU A 185 16.30 1.08 -2.70
N LEU A 186 15.13 1.24 -3.33
CA LEU A 186 13.86 1.45 -2.64
C LEU A 186 13.43 0.22 -1.83
N LEU A 187 13.58 -0.99 -2.39
CA LEU A 187 13.33 -2.24 -1.66
C LEU A 187 14.26 -2.38 -0.45
N GLY A 188 15.54 -2.06 -0.59
CA GLY A 188 16.49 -2.02 0.52
C GLY A 188 16.10 -1.01 1.62
N ASP A 189 15.62 0.17 1.23
CA ASP A 189 15.14 1.19 2.17
C ASP A 189 13.86 0.74 2.91
N ILE A 190 12.93 0.07 2.20
CA ILE A 190 11.69 -0.48 2.79
C ILE A 190 12.01 -1.63 3.75
N GLU A 191 12.90 -2.53 3.35
CA GLU A 191 13.38 -3.64 4.18
C GLU A 191 14.01 -3.12 5.48
N TRP A 192 14.84 -2.07 5.40
CA TRP A 192 15.43 -1.46 6.58
C TRP A 192 14.38 -0.80 7.47
N GLN A 193 13.38 -0.09 6.91
CA GLN A 193 12.27 0.47 7.68
C GLN A 193 11.51 -0.62 8.45
N LEU A 194 11.16 -1.73 7.80
CA LEU A 194 10.49 -2.88 8.46
C LEU A 194 11.35 -3.50 9.57
N ARG A 195 12.68 -3.45 9.45
CA ARG A 195 13.59 -3.95 10.47
C ARG A 195 13.66 -3.07 11.70
N ILE A 196 13.52 -1.75 11.57
CA ILE A 196 13.75 -0.84 12.69
C ILE A 196 12.50 -0.18 13.27
N ASP A 197 11.37 -0.25 12.56
CA ASP A 197 10.08 0.31 12.97
C ASP A 197 9.18 -0.83 13.51
N PRO A 198 9.07 -0.99 14.84
CA PRO A 198 8.22 -2.01 15.46
C PRO A 198 6.75 -1.57 15.55
N VAL A 199 6.36 -0.46 14.92
CA VAL A 199 4.99 0.03 14.91
C VAL A 199 4.26 -0.54 13.70
N PHE A 200 3.23 -1.33 13.97
CA PHE A 200 2.25 -1.71 12.98
C PHE A 200 1.27 -0.54 12.77
N GLN A 201 1.16 -0.08 11.53
CA GLN A 201 0.18 0.92 11.09
C GLN A 201 -0.07 0.68 9.59
N ASP A 202 -0.89 1.51 8.94
CA ASP A 202 -1.14 1.41 7.49
C ASP A 202 0.17 1.34 6.67
N GLY A 203 1.14 2.21 6.97
CA GLY A 203 2.46 2.17 6.32
C GLY A 203 3.24 0.86 6.52
N TYR A 204 2.97 0.08 7.58
CA TYR A 204 3.56 -1.25 7.75
C TYR A 204 3.00 -2.23 6.71
N VAL A 205 1.68 -2.27 6.55
CA VAL A 205 1.01 -3.14 5.56
C VAL A 205 1.48 -2.78 4.16
N GLN A 206 1.54 -1.48 3.83
CA GLN A 206 2.08 -1.00 2.55
C GLN A 206 3.49 -1.50 2.26
N ARG A 207 4.40 -1.42 3.24
CA ARG A 207 5.80 -1.86 3.09
C ARG A 207 5.90 -3.37 2.86
N VAL A 208 5.18 -4.17 3.64
CA VAL A 208 5.16 -5.63 3.46
C VAL A 208 4.57 -6.01 2.10
N LEU A 209 3.49 -5.34 1.69
CA LEU A 209 2.91 -5.49 0.36
C LEU A 209 3.93 -5.16 -0.74
N ALA A 210 4.65 -4.04 -0.64
CA ALA A 210 5.62 -3.63 -1.64
C ALA A 210 6.76 -4.65 -1.79
N MET A 211 7.27 -5.15 -0.65
CA MET A 211 8.27 -6.21 -0.64
C MET A 211 7.76 -7.50 -1.29
N GLN A 212 6.53 -7.93 -0.98
CA GLN A 212 5.94 -9.13 -1.58
C GLN A 212 5.67 -8.95 -3.08
N TRP A 213 5.12 -7.81 -3.47
CA TRP A 213 4.59 -7.59 -4.82
C TRP A 213 5.67 -7.24 -5.84
N VAL A 214 6.70 -6.51 -5.42
CA VAL A 214 7.81 -6.09 -6.28
C VAL A 214 9.08 -6.91 -6.02
N GLY A 215 9.45 -7.06 -4.75
CA GLY A 215 10.66 -7.80 -4.36
C GLY A 215 10.52 -9.33 -4.39
N GLY A 216 9.28 -9.84 -4.42
CA GLY A 216 8.97 -11.26 -4.39
C GLY A 216 9.00 -11.90 -2.99
N ALA A 217 8.40 -13.09 -2.89
CA ALA A 217 8.18 -13.77 -1.62
C ALA A 217 9.46 -14.08 -0.83
N SER A 218 10.60 -14.28 -1.52
CA SER A 218 11.89 -14.60 -0.89
C SER A 218 12.47 -13.45 -0.06
N ARG A 219 12.07 -12.20 -0.34
CA ARG A 219 12.53 -11.02 0.42
C ARG A 219 11.67 -10.70 1.64
N VAL A 220 10.53 -11.37 1.81
CA VAL A 220 9.59 -11.09 2.89
C VAL A 220 9.83 -12.05 4.04
N LYS A 221 10.15 -11.52 5.24
CA LYS A 221 10.25 -12.37 6.44
C LYS A 221 8.87 -12.91 6.82
N PRO A 222 8.72 -14.21 7.18
CA PRO A 222 7.46 -14.76 7.65
C PRO A 222 6.85 -14.01 8.84
N ALA A 223 7.69 -13.46 9.72
CA ALA A 223 7.24 -12.64 10.84
C ALA A 223 6.41 -11.44 10.40
N TRP A 224 6.77 -10.77 9.30
CA TRP A 224 6.07 -9.58 8.84
C TRP A 224 4.67 -9.91 8.32
N ILE A 225 4.52 -10.98 7.53
CA ILE A 225 3.20 -11.46 7.09
C ILE A 225 2.36 -11.89 8.31
N ARG A 226 2.98 -12.55 9.30
CA ARG A 226 2.29 -12.95 10.53
C ARG A 226 1.74 -11.75 11.28
N GLN A 227 2.48 -10.63 11.35
CA GLN A 227 1.98 -9.42 11.99
C GLN A 227 0.78 -8.83 11.24
N VAL A 228 0.82 -8.80 9.90
CA VAL A 228 -0.33 -8.37 9.10
C VAL A 228 -1.54 -9.29 9.35
N LEU A 229 -1.35 -10.60 9.38
CA LEU A 229 -2.42 -11.55 9.70
C LEU A 229 -3.00 -11.36 11.11
N ALA A 230 -2.14 -11.18 12.10
CA ALA A 230 -2.55 -10.98 13.49
C ALA A 230 -3.30 -9.65 13.69
N ALA A 231 -3.04 -8.66 12.85
CA ALA A 231 -3.73 -7.38 12.86
C ALA A 231 -5.05 -7.38 12.06
N GLN A 232 -5.38 -8.46 11.33
CA GLN A 232 -6.68 -8.58 10.68
C GLN A 232 -7.77 -8.69 11.74
N ARG A 233 -8.79 -7.86 11.62
CA ARG A 233 -9.90 -7.81 12.58
C ARG A 233 -10.88 -8.95 12.35
N ALA A 234 -11.74 -9.16 13.34
CA ALA A 234 -12.77 -10.19 13.29
C ALA A 234 -13.79 -10.00 12.14
N ASP A 235 -13.99 -8.76 11.68
CA ASP A 235 -14.83 -8.43 10.52
C ASP A 235 -14.16 -8.77 9.17
N GLY A 236 -12.88 -9.15 9.18
CA GLY A 236 -12.08 -9.49 8.00
C GLY A 236 -11.31 -8.32 7.39
N GLY A 237 -11.47 -7.10 7.88
CA GLY A 237 -10.72 -5.94 7.41
C GLY A 237 -9.48 -5.63 8.25
N TRP A 238 -8.80 -4.55 7.87
CA TRP A 238 -7.70 -3.96 8.64
C TRP A 238 -8.02 -2.51 8.97
N SER A 239 -7.67 -2.09 10.19
CA SER A 239 -7.71 -0.69 10.61
C SER A 239 -6.38 0.01 10.30
N GLY A 240 -6.42 1.34 10.15
CA GLY A 240 -5.21 2.18 10.09
C GLY A 240 -4.58 2.47 11.47
N ASP A 241 -5.01 1.77 12.52
CA ASP A 241 -4.56 1.99 13.89
C ASP A 241 -3.06 1.73 14.06
N ARG A 242 -2.46 2.48 14.99
CA ARG A 242 -1.08 2.28 15.44
C ARG A 242 -1.02 1.26 16.57
N LEU A 243 -0.36 0.13 16.32
CA LEU A 243 -0.13 -0.95 17.27
C LEU A 243 1.38 -1.16 17.45
N LEU A 244 1.82 -1.44 18.68
CA LEU A 244 3.17 -1.88 18.97
C LEU A 244 3.24 -3.40 18.82
N ILE A 245 4.13 -3.89 17.95
CA ILE A 245 4.27 -5.32 17.67
C ILE A 245 4.74 -6.06 18.93
N GLY A 246 4.07 -7.17 19.26
CA GLY A 246 4.42 -8.00 20.42
C GLY A 246 3.93 -7.46 21.78
N VAL A 247 3.21 -6.35 21.79
CA VAL A 247 2.57 -5.82 22.99
C VAL A 247 1.11 -6.32 23.07
N PRO A 248 0.66 -6.87 24.21
CA PRO A 248 -0.73 -7.29 24.39
C PRO A 248 -1.72 -6.14 24.16
N ASP A 249 -2.91 -6.44 23.63
CA ASP A 249 -3.93 -5.45 23.26
C ASP A 249 -4.25 -4.44 24.37
N TRP A 250 -4.31 -4.88 25.62
CA TRP A 250 -4.62 -4.02 26.77
C TRP A 250 -3.50 -3.01 27.12
N LEU A 251 -2.27 -3.26 26.67
CA LEU A 251 -1.10 -2.37 26.81
C LEU A 251 -0.88 -1.48 25.58
N GLN A 252 -1.68 -1.63 24.53
CA GLN A 252 -1.53 -0.83 23.33
C GLN A 252 -1.84 0.66 23.60
N PRO A 253 -1.11 1.60 22.98
CA PRO A 253 -1.42 3.03 23.09
C PRO A 253 -2.86 3.36 22.68
N SER A 254 -3.43 2.62 21.72
CA SER A 254 -4.82 2.75 21.30
C SER A 254 -5.81 2.33 22.40
N SER A 255 -5.52 1.28 23.16
CA SER A 255 -6.32 0.86 24.31
C SER A 255 -6.31 1.89 25.43
N PHE A 256 -5.14 2.45 25.75
CA PHE A 256 -5.04 3.55 26.70
C PHE A 256 -5.85 4.77 26.22
N ARG A 257 -5.68 5.19 24.95
CA ARG A 257 -6.44 6.31 24.37
C ARG A 257 -7.95 6.08 24.47
N ARG A 258 -8.42 4.86 24.19
CA ARG A 258 -9.83 4.49 24.28
C ARG A 258 -10.35 4.62 25.71
N LEU A 259 -9.63 4.07 26.69
CA LEU A 259 -9.96 4.23 28.11
C LEU A 259 -10.05 5.73 28.48
N MET A 260 -9.06 6.51 28.07
CA MET A 260 -9.04 7.95 28.33
C MET A 260 -10.15 8.72 27.62
N SER A 261 -10.55 8.32 26.40
CA SER A 261 -11.69 8.91 25.69
C SER A 261 -13.03 8.59 26.35
N ALA A 262 -13.17 7.41 26.97
CA ALA A 262 -14.36 7.07 27.74
C ALA A 262 -14.44 7.86 29.06
N LEU A 263 -13.29 8.08 29.72
CA LEU A 263 -13.22 8.84 30.98
C LEU A 263 -13.28 10.36 30.77
N MET A 264 -12.74 10.86 29.66
CA MET A 264 -12.61 12.29 29.35
C MET A 264 -12.84 12.56 27.84
N PRO A 265 -14.08 12.44 27.34
CA PRO A 265 -14.37 12.52 25.91
C PRO A 265 -14.03 13.87 25.27
N GLY A 266 -14.05 14.96 26.04
CA GLY A 266 -13.65 16.29 25.55
C GLY A 266 -12.14 16.52 25.43
N ARG A 267 -11.30 15.58 25.89
CA ARG A 267 -9.83 15.70 25.87
C ARG A 267 -9.15 14.68 24.96
N PHE A 268 -9.80 13.56 24.68
CA PHE A 268 -9.23 12.49 23.87
C PHE A 268 -10.22 12.10 22.78
N ALA A 269 -9.78 12.24 21.52
CA ALA A 269 -10.55 11.78 20.38
C ALA A 269 -10.79 10.26 20.47
N GLN A 270 -12.01 9.85 20.14
CA GLN A 270 -12.35 8.44 20.01
C GLN A 270 -11.55 7.84 18.85
N GLY A 271 -10.74 6.82 19.11
CA GLY A 271 -10.03 6.11 18.04
C GLY A 271 -11.02 5.33 17.19
N THR A 272 -10.87 5.39 15.86
CA THR A 272 -11.66 4.57 14.93
C THR A 272 -11.11 3.15 14.95
N GLN A 273 -11.79 2.25 15.65
CA GLN A 273 -11.45 0.83 15.63
C GLN A 273 -11.93 0.12 14.36
N GLU A 274 -12.62 0.84 13.48
CA GLU A 274 -13.22 0.22 12.30
C GLU A 274 -12.14 -0.10 11.28
N SER A 275 -12.32 -1.23 10.61
CA SER A 275 -11.57 -1.53 9.40
C SER A 275 -11.84 -0.45 8.36
N ALA A 276 -10.80 -0.06 7.62
CA ALA A 276 -10.89 0.96 6.58
C ALA A 276 -10.58 0.36 5.22
N PHE A 277 -11.19 0.91 4.16
CA PHE A 277 -10.93 0.45 2.79
C PHE A 277 -9.44 0.54 2.44
N HIS A 278 -8.76 1.61 2.87
CA HIS A 278 -7.34 1.85 2.61
C HIS A 278 -6.45 0.68 3.06
N ALA A 279 -6.46 0.36 4.36
CA ALA A 279 -5.66 -0.75 4.89
C ALA A 279 -6.18 -2.11 4.40
N THR A 280 -7.49 -2.25 4.18
CA THR A 280 -8.09 -3.51 3.74
C THR A 280 -7.75 -3.86 2.29
N ALA A 281 -7.71 -2.90 1.37
CA ALA A 281 -7.29 -3.14 -0.01
C ALA A 281 -5.82 -3.61 -0.08
N GLN A 282 -4.95 -3.04 0.75
CA GLN A 282 -3.55 -3.46 0.84
C GLN A 282 -3.42 -4.88 1.42
N GLY A 283 -4.11 -5.15 2.54
CA GLY A 283 -4.13 -6.47 3.16
C GLY A 283 -4.70 -7.55 2.24
N LEU A 284 -5.81 -7.24 1.55
CA LEU A 284 -6.44 -8.11 0.54
C LEU A 284 -5.44 -8.53 -0.53
N LEU A 285 -4.74 -7.58 -1.14
CA LEU A 285 -3.76 -7.89 -2.17
C LEU A 285 -2.56 -8.66 -1.61
N LEU A 286 -2.06 -8.32 -0.43
CA LEU A 286 -0.96 -9.06 0.20
C LEU A 286 -1.35 -10.52 0.42
N MET A 287 -2.57 -10.78 0.92
CA MET A 287 -3.06 -12.15 1.13
C MET A 287 -3.31 -12.89 -0.19
N ALA A 288 -3.78 -12.21 -1.23
CA ALA A 288 -3.89 -12.77 -2.58
C ALA A 288 -2.52 -13.22 -3.12
N LEU A 289 -1.49 -12.39 -2.96
CA LEU A 289 -0.12 -12.70 -3.38
C LEU A 289 0.51 -13.83 -2.56
N ALA A 290 0.22 -13.90 -1.26
CA ALA A 290 0.81 -14.89 -0.35
C ALA A 290 0.08 -16.25 -0.33
N SER A 291 -1.16 -16.31 -0.82
CA SER A 291 -1.95 -17.56 -0.89
C SER A 291 -1.78 -18.31 -2.21
N THR A 292 -1.34 -17.62 -3.25
CA THR A 292 -1.10 -18.19 -4.58
C THR A 292 0.35 -18.65 -4.70
N ALA A 293 0.61 -19.76 -5.39
CA ALA A 293 1.98 -20.16 -5.71
C ALA A 293 2.65 -19.01 -6.48
N PRO A 294 3.94 -18.70 -6.24
CA PRO A 294 4.63 -17.74 -7.11
C PRO A 294 4.36 -18.20 -8.54
N ASP A 295 3.77 -17.32 -9.35
CA ASP A 295 3.60 -17.67 -10.76
C ASP A 295 4.98 -18.10 -11.23
N ALA A 296 5.08 -19.32 -11.76
CA ALA A 296 6.25 -19.68 -12.54
C ALA A 296 6.34 -18.58 -13.58
N VAL A 297 7.28 -17.65 -13.39
CA VAL A 297 7.36 -16.37 -14.10
C VAL A 297 7.10 -16.70 -15.55
N VAL A 298 5.89 -16.39 -16.02
CA VAL A 298 5.59 -16.54 -17.43
C VAL A 298 6.41 -15.43 -18.03
N SER A 299 7.58 -15.78 -18.57
CA SER A 299 8.51 -14.87 -19.28
C SER A 299 7.87 -14.32 -20.56
N SER A 300 6.64 -13.81 -20.49
CA SER A 300 5.87 -13.26 -21.60
C SER A 300 6.00 -11.74 -21.72
N VAL A 301 7.14 -11.18 -21.29
CA VAL A 301 7.59 -9.88 -21.78
C VAL A 301 8.98 -10.09 -22.37
N SER A 302 8.99 -10.84 -23.48
CA SER A 302 10.05 -10.72 -24.47
C SER A 302 9.87 -9.37 -25.15
N ASP A 303 10.94 -8.59 -25.14
CA ASP A 303 11.31 -7.53 -26.08
C ASP A 303 10.28 -7.27 -27.20
N ARG A 304 9.51 -6.19 -27.06
CA ARG A 304 8.96 -5.40 -28.17
C ARG A 304 9.16 -3.93 -27.89
#